data_AF-A0AAU5MCZ3-F1
#
_entry.id   AF-A0AAU5MCZ3-F1
#
_cell.length_a   1.000
_cell.length_b   1.000
_cell.length_c   1.000
_cell.angle_alpha   90.00
_cell.angle_beta   90.00
_cell.angle_gamma   90.00
#
_symmetry.space_group_name_H-M   'P 1'
#
loop_
_entity.id
_entity.type
_entity.pdbx_description
1 polymer ?
#
loop_
_entity_poly.entity_id
_entity_poly.type
_entity_poly.pdbx_seq_one_letter_code
_entity_poly.pdbx_strand_id
1 'polypeptide(L)'
;MPDIAAVADLDTGMLTGYTALDDIGRPTYQIQVNAGTSLAAPLIAGLVADAQQGMRSSFGFINPLIYRLYGTRAFHDVLPVTAAMPQQNRAAYTPANGTDSATVDIFDSRGPDTEQVTAKSYDTITGVGTPNGLAFLLGLRLTAR
;
A
#
# COMPACT_ATOMS: atom_id res chain seq x y z
N MET A 1 9.64 10.01 1.65
CA MET A 1 8.40 10.77 1.35
C MET A 1 7.57 10.02 0.33
N PRO A 2 6.26 9.91 0.60
CA PRO A 2 5.23 9.84 -0.44
C PRO A 2 4.12 10.90 -0.27
N ASP A 3 3.29 11.08 -1.31
CA ASP A 3 2.01 11.81 -1.21
C ASP A 3 0.90 10.93 -0.62
N ILE A 4 0.87 9.64 -1.00
CA ILE A 4 -0.15 8.63 -0.64
C ILE A 4 0.52 7.25 -0.57
N ALA A 5 -0.01 6.35 0.25
CA ALA A 5 0.50 4.99 0.44
C ALA A 5 -0.53 3.89 0.12
N ALA A 6 -0.05 2.66 -0.02
CA ALA A 6 -0.86 1.44 -0.10
C ALA A 6 -0.02 0.25 0.42
N VAL A 7 -0.57 -0.97 0.38
CA VAL A 7 0.12 -2.19 0.83
C VAL A 7 1.46 -2.36 0.10
N ALA A 8 2.53 -2.57 0.90
CA ALA A 8 3.91 -2.66 0.43
C ALA A 8 4.76 -3.62 1.26
N ASP A 9 4.17 -4.27 2.26
CA ASP A 9 4.87 -5.17 3.18
C ASP A 9 4.86 -6.61 2.60
N LEU A 10 5.96 -7.35 2.80
CA LEU A 10 6.12 -8.68 2.20
C LEU A 10 5.31 -9.75 2.92
N ASP A 11 5.12 -9.64 4.23
CA ASP A 11 4.35 -10.61 5.00
C ASP A 11 2.83 -10.43 4.80
N THR A 12 2.40 -9.25 4.32
CA THR A 12 1.00 -8.90 4.04
C THR A 12 0.73 -8.56 2.56
N GLY A 13 1.68 -8.90 1.68
CA GLY A 13 1.67 -8.53 0.27
C GLY A 13 0.59 -9.21 -0.58
N MET A 14 0.66 -8.99 -1.89
CA MET A 14 -0.31 -9.51 -2.85
C MET A 14 0.23 -10.74 -3.59
N LEU A 15 -0.55 -11.82 -3.61
CA LEU A 15 -0.25 -12.98 -4.44
C LEU A 15 -0.30 -12.61 -5.92
N THR A 16 0.80 -12.82 -6.62
CA THR A 16 0.92 -12.56 -8.05
C THR A 16 1.35 -13.83 -8.77
N GLY A 17 0.63 -14.16 -9.84
CA GLY A 17 0.99 -15.24 -10.75
C GLY A 17 1.95 -14.77 -11.83
N TYR A 18 2.98 -15.55 -12.12
CA TYR A 18 3.90 -15.30 -13.23
C TYR A 18 4.39 -16.62 -13.83
N THR A 19 4.84 -16.57 -15.08
CA THR A 19 5.47 -17.70 -15.75
C THR A 19 6.97 -17.55 -15.64
N ALA A 20 7.65 -18.56 -15.10
CA ALA A 20 9.12 -18.62 -15.08
C ALA A 20 9.60 -19.96 -15.63
N LEU A 21 10.89 -20.04 -15.94
CA LEU A 21 11.50 -21.29 -16.37
C LEU A 21 11.80 -22.16 -15.14
N ASP A 22 11.48 -23.45 -15.22
CA ASP A 22 11.95 -24.44 -14.25
C ASP A 22 13.44 -24.76 -14.42
N ASP A 23 13.98 -25.65 -13.59
CA ASP A 23 15.40 -26.04 -13.57
C ASP A 23 15.90 -26.64 -14.90
N ILE A 24 14.98 -27.05 -15.79
CA ILE A 24 15.27 -27.62 -17.11
C ILE A 24 14.81 -26.72 -18.26
N GLY A 25 14.46 -25.46 -17.98
CA GLY A 25 14.15 -24.44 -18.97
C GLY A 25 12.72 -24.46 -19.53
N ARG A 26 11.78 -25.14 -18.88
CA ARG A 26 10.36 -25.18 -19.31
C ARG A 26 9.55 -24.09 -18.61
N PRO A 27 8.66 -23.38 -19.32
CA PRO A 27 7.80 -22.38 -18.71
C PRO A 27 6.78 -23.05 -17.78
N THR A 28 6.76 -22.63 -16.52
CA THR A 28 5.84 -23.09 -15.48
C THR A 28 5.18 -21.90 -14.82
N TYR A 29 3.89 -22.04 -14.49
CA TYR A 29 3.16 -21.05 -13.72
C TYR A 29 3.48 -21.20 -12.24
N GLN A 30 3.78 -20.08 -11.59
CA GLN A 30 3.98 -20.03 -10.15
C GLN A 30 3.34 -18.77 -9.56
N ILE A 31 3.07 -18.84 -8.26
CA ILE A 31 2.51 -17.75 -7.47
C ILE A 31 3.54 -17.37 -6.41
N GLN A 32 3.79 -16.07 -6.26
CA GLN A 32 4.61 -15.53 -5.18
C GLN A 32 3.92 -14.32 -4.55
N VAL A 33 4.22 -14.05 -3.28
CA VAL A 33 3.86 -12.79 -2.66
C VAL A 33 4.73 -11.67 -3.24
N ASN A 34 4.10 -10.67 -3.84
CA ASN A 34 4.74 -9.42 -4.22
C ASN A 34 4.46 -8.35 -3.17
N ALA A 35 5.38 -7.39 -3.08
CA ALA A 35 5.33 -6.33 -2.09
C ALA A 35 6.17 -5.12 -2.55
N GLY A 36 6.56 -4.28 -1.60
CA GLY A 36 7.29 -3.05 -1.82
C GLY A 36 6.41 -1.92 -2.36
N THR A 37 6.99 -0.72 -2.42
CA THR A 37 6.35 0.42 -3.08
C THR A 37 6.10 0.17 -4.57
N SER A 38 6.83 -0.78 -5.18
CA SER A 38 6.59 -1.33 -6.51
C SER A 38 5.23 -2.03 -6.65
N LEU A 39 4.67 -2.60 -5.58
CA LEU A 39 3.29 -3.08 -5.54
C LEU A 39 2.30 -1.93 -5.28
N ALA A 40 2.64 -1.03 -4.35
CA ALA A 40 1.77 0.07 -3.98
C ALA A 40 1.45 1.00 -5.17
N ALA A 41 2.44 1.33 -5.98
CA ALA A 41 2.30 2.22 -7.13
C ALA A 41 1.23 1.77 -8.15
N PRO A 42 1.29 0.54 -8.72
CA PRO A 42 0.26 0.08 -9.64
C PRO A 42 -1.10 -0.12 -8.96
N LEU A 43 -1.15 -0.42 -7.66
CA LEU A 43 -2.42 -0.52 -6.94
C LEU A 43 -3.13 0.84 -6.84
N ILE A 44 -2.40 1.91 -6.49
CA ILE A 44 -2.94 3.28 -6.53
C ILE A 44 -3.37 3.65 -7.95
N ALA A 45 -2.54 3.35 -8.96
CA ALA A 45 -2.87 3.64 -10.35
C ALA A 45 -4.17 2.95 -10.80
N GLY A 46 -4.40 1.70 -10.40
CA GLY A 46 -5.64 0.96 -10.66
C GLY A 46 -6.86 1.65 -10.03
N LEU A 47 -6.78 2.04 -8.76
CA LEU A 47 -7.87 2.74 -8.08
C LEU A 47 -8.20 4.10 -8.71
N VAL A 48 -7.17 4.84 -9.15
CA VAL A 48 -7.34 6.10 -9.87
C VAL A 48 -7.97 5.86 -11.24
N ALA A 49 -7.58 4.81 -11.95
CA ALA A 49 -8.17 4.42 -13.23
C ALA A 49 -9.66 4.03 -13.08
N ASP A 50 -10.01 3.26 -12.04
CA ASP A 50 -11.39 2.91 -11.71
C ASP A 50 -12.23 4.15 -11.38
N ALA A 51 -11.67 5.08 -10.60
CA ALA A 51 -12.30 6.35 -10.33
C ALA A 51 -12.51 7.17 -11.61
N GLN A 52 -11.59 7.11 -12.57
CA GLN A 52 -11.68 7.84 -13.84
C GLN A 52 -12.63 7.18 -14.85
N GLN A 53 -12.90 5.89 -14.71
CA GLN A 53 -13.69 5.13 -15.68
C GLN A 53 -15.09 5.77 -15.88
N GLY A 54 -15.42 6.07 -17.14
CA GLY A 54 -16.69 6.70 -17.53
C GLY A 54 -16.72 8.23 -17.39
N MET A 55 -15.63 8.88 -16.98
CA MET A 55 -15.52 10.34 -16.99
C MET A 55 -15.18 10.90 -18.37
N ARG A 56 -15.56 12.15 -18.63
CA ARG A 56 -15.31 12.83 -19.93
C ARG A 56 -13.87 13.32 -20.10
N SER A 57 -13.12 13.44 -19.00
CA SER A 57 -11.75 13.94 -18.95
C SER A 57 -10.90 13.07 -18.04
N SER A 58 -9.59 13.04 -18.31
CA SER A 58 -8.62 12.41 -17.43
C SER A 58 -8.28 13.30 -16.24
N PHE A 59 -8.01 12.72 -15.08
CA PHE A 59 -7.51 13.44 -13.90
C PHE A 59 -6.11 14.03 -14.11
N GLY A 60 -5.27 13.39 -14.94
CA GLY A 60 -3.91 13.87 -15.22
C GLY A 60 -3.03 13.86 -13.96
N PHE A 61 -2.41 15.00 -13.65
CA PHE A 61 -1.61 15.16 -12.43
C PHE A 61 -2.52 15.29 -11.20
N ILE A 62 -2.55 14.26 -10.35
CA ILE A 62 -3.57 14.11 -9.30
C ILE A 62 -3.19 14.68 -7.93
N ASN A 63 -1.95 15.13 -7.68
CA ASN A 63 -1.58 15.66 -6.36
C ASN A 63 -2.52 16.78 -5.88
N PRO A 64 -2.93 17.76 -6.72
CA PRO A 64 -3.92 18.76 -6.31
C PRO A 64 -5.26 18.17 -5.86
N LEU A 65 -5.72 17.06 -6.47
CA LEU A 65 -6.92 16.35 -6.06
C LEU A 65 -6.72 15.61 -4.73
N ILE A 66 -5.58 14.92 -4.57
CA ILE A 66 -5.20 14.24 -3.33
C ILE A 66 -5.26 15.22 -2.15
N TYR A 67 -4.59 16.37 -2.28
CA TYR A 67 -4.53 17.35 -1.19
C TYR A 67 -5.84 18.14 -0.99
N ARG A 68 -6.72 18.22 -2.00
CA ARG A 68 -8.09 18.72 -1.81
C ARG A 68 -8.97 17.75 -1.00
N LEU A 69 -8.69 16.45 -1.09
CA LEU A 69 -9.39 15.40 -0.36
C LEU A 69 -8.77 15.11 1.02
N TYR A 70 -7.60 15.67 1.30
CA TYR A 70 -6.89 15.47 2.56
C TYR A 70 -7.73 15.92 3.76
N GLY A 71 -7.74 15.10 4.82
CA GLY A 71 -8.59 15.30 6.00
C GLY A 71 -10.05 14.86 5.82
N THR A 72 -10.45 14.38 4.63
CA THR A 72 -11.76 13.77 4.42
C THR A 72 -11.72 12.26 4.63
N ARG A 73 -12.88 11.60 4.53
CA ARG A 73 -12.99 10.13 4.57
C ARG A 73 -12.41 9.42 3.35
N ALA A 74 -11.90 10.15 2.35
CA ALA A 74 -11.27 9.56 1.17
C ALA A 74 -10.00 8.77 1.51
N PHE A 75 -9.37 9.07 2.65
CA PHE A 75 -8.16 8.39 3.11
C PHE A 75 -8.36 7.74 4.48
N HIS A 76 -7.67 6.63 4.70
CA HIS A 76 -7.42 6.06 6.01
C HIS A 76 -6.05 6.57 6.49
N ASP A 77 -6.06 7.37 7.55
CA ASP A 77 -4.86 7.89 8.21
C ASP A 77 -4.10 6.73 8.88
N VAL A 78 -2.84 6.52 8.51
CA VAL A 78 -2.03 5.45 9.09
C VAL A 78 -1.39 6.00 10.35
N LEU A 79 -1.70 5.39 11.49
CA LEU A 79 -1.26 5.89 12.80
C LEU A 79 -0.08 5.06 13.31
N PRO A 80 0.78 5.66 14.16
CA PRO A 80 1.85 4.94 14.82
C PRO A 80 1.35 3.69 15.52
N VAL A 81 2.11 2.60 15.38
CA VAL A 81 1.77 1.35 16.05
C VAL A 81 1.97 1.52 17.56
N THR A 82 0.94 1.19 18.35
CA THR A 82 1.01 1.28 19.82
C THR A 82 0.73 -0.05 20.49
N ALA A 83 1.20 -0.20 21.73
CA ALA A 83 0.96 -1.41 22.52
C ALA A 83 -0.53 -1.68 22.83
N ALA A 84 -1.39 -0.67 22.69
CA ALA A 84 -2.84 -0.80 22.90
C ALA A 84 -3.57 -1.44 21.69
N MET A 85 -2.90 -1.55 20.53
CA MET A 85 -3.49 -2.16 19.35
C MET A 85 -3.54 -3.69 19.47
N PRO A 86 -4.51 -4.36 18.81
CA PRO A 86 -4.51 -5.82 18.69
C PRO A 86 -3.19 -6.33 18.10
N GLN A 87 -2.72 -7.50 18.56
CA GLN A 87 -1.42 -8.07 18.15
C GLN A 87 -1.29 -8.20 16.63
N GLN A 88 -2.35 -8.61 15.95
CA GLN A 88 -2.40 -8.77 14.48
C GLN A 88 -2.21 -7.45 13.71
N ASN A 89 -2.35 -6.29 14.37
CA ASN A 89 -2.13 -4.97 13.80
C ASN A 89 -0.76 -4.38 14.19
N ARG A 90 0.07 -5.14 14.93
CA ARG A 90 1.37 -4.70 15.43
C ARG A 90 2.53 -5.42 14.75
N ALA A 91 2.28 -6.61 14.23
CA ALA A 91 3.31 -7.46 13.66
C ALA A 91 2.70 -8.53 12.75
N ALA A 92 3.51 -8.99 11.80
CA ALA A 92 3.28 -10.23 11.08
C ALA A 92 4.13 -11.35 11.68
N TYR A 93 3.56 -12.57 11.73
CA TYR A 93 4.28 -13.76 12.13
C TYR A 93 4.34 -14.72 10.95
N THR A 94 5.55 -15.08 10.56
CA THR A 94 5.81 -16.06 9.51
C THR A 94 6.38 -17.33 10.16
N PRO A 95 5.67 -18.46 10.12
CA PRO A 95 6.12 -19.69 10.75
C PRO A 95 7.36 -20.25 10.06
N ALA A 96 8.16 -21.02 10.81
CA ALA A 96 9.28 -21.75 10.25
C ALA A 96 8.79 -22.70 9.14
N ASN A 97 9.55 -22.78 8.06
CA ASN A 97 9.37 -23.80 7.03
C ASN A 97 10.61 -24.73 7.04
N GLY A 98 10.61 -25.81 6.26
CA GLY A 98 11.69 -26.80 6.29
C GLY A 98 13.11 -26.26 6.03
N THR A 99 13.24 -25.02 5.57
CA THR A 99 14.52 -24.34 5.28
C THR A 99 14.74 -23.06 6.07
N ASP A 100 13.68 -22.42 6.58
CA ASP A 100 13.72 -21.11 7.25
C ASP A 100 13.24 -21.16 8.70
N SER A 101 13.88 -20.37 9.56
CA SER A 101 13.41 -20.15 10.93
C SER A 101 12.14 -19.30 10.96
N ALA A 102 11.34 -19.42 12.01
CA ALA A 102 10.19 -18.54 12.21
C ALA A 102 10.64 -17.09 12.40
N THR A 103 9.90 -16.15 11.83
CA THR A 103 10.18 -14.71 11.92
C THR A 103 8.97 -13.94 12.44
N VAL A 104 9.25 -12.79 13.05
CA VAL A 104 8.26 -11.79 13.43
C VAL A 104 8.72 -10.48 12.83
N ASP A 105 7.91 -9.88 11.97
CA ASP A 105 8.11 -8.53 11.48
C ASP A 105 7.24 -7.57 12.28
N ILE A 106 7.86 -6.57 12.91
CA ILE A 106 7.16 -5.58 13.71
C ILE A 106 6.82 -4.41 12.79
N PHE A 107 5.54 -4.11 12.65
CA PHE A 107 5.08 -3.00 11.84
C PHE A 107 5.53 -1.65 12.42
N ASP A 108 5.73 -0.68 11.54
CA ASP A 108 6.23 0.65 11.90
C ASP A 108 7.64 0.61 12.53
N SER A 109 8.39 -0.48 12.30
CA SER A 109 9.79 -0.57 12.68
C SER A 109 10.63 0.32 11.74
N ARG A 110 11.45 1.18 12.36
CA ARG A 110 12.23 2.19 11.65
C ARG A 110 13.69 1.77 11.53
N GLY A 111 14.24 1.90 10.33
CA GLY A 111 15.68 1.75 10.11
C GLY A 111 16.46 2.88 10.81
N PRO A 112 17.67 2.61 11.35
CA PRO A 112 18.43 3.54 12.18
C PRO A 112 18.77 4.88 11.52
N ASP A 113 18.77 4.93 10.17
CA ASP A 113 19.29 6.07 9.40
C ASP A 113 18.21 6.87 8.64
N THR A 114 16.93 6.62 8.90
CA THR A 114 15.85 7.40 8.26
C THR A 114 15.34 8.46 9.23
N GLU A 115 15.02 9.66 8.77
CA GLU A 115 14.28 10.68 9.55
C GLU A 115 12.75 10.48 9.50
N GLN A 116 12.29 9.36 8.93
CA GLN A 116 10.89 9.15 8.61
C GLN A 116 10.06 8.76 9.82
N VAL A 117 8.91 9.40 9.98
CA VAL A 117 7.99 9.24 11.12
C VAL A 117 6.59 9.00 10.57
N THR A 118 5.92 7.96 11.08
CA THR A 118 4.46 7.78 11.00
C THR A 118 3.83 8.69 12.04
N ALA A 119 2.79 9.44 11.68
CA ALA A 119 2.17 10.40 12.60
C ALA A 119 0.71 10.58 12.22
N LYS A 120 -0.05 11.26 13.10
CA LYS A 120 -1.42 11.63 12.76
C LYS A 120 -1.41 12.64 11.60
N SER A 121 -2.28 12.45 10.62
CA SER A 121 -2.38 13.27 9.41
C SER A 121 -1.17 13.08 8.49
N TYR A 122 -0.78 14.07 7.68
CA TYR A 122 0.35 13.95 6.76
C TYR A 122 1.63 13.58 7.52
N ASP A 123 2.25 12.50 7.09
CA ASP A 123 3.52 12.04 7.65
C ASP A 123 4.52 11.64 6.54
N THR A 124 5.75 11.33 6.93
CA THR A 124 6.86 11.13 5.98
C THR A 124 7.03 9.68 5.51
N ILE A 125 6.24 8.76 6.08
CA ILE A 125 6.19 7.32 5.76
C ILE A 125 5.01 7.03 4.83
N THR A 126 3.82 7.55 5.11
CA THR A 126 2.56 7.21 4.42
C THR A 126 1.88 8.39 3.72
N GLY A 127 2.41 9.60 3.84
CA GLY A 127 1.83 10.78 3.21
C GLY A 127 0.46 11.09 3.81
N VAL A 128 -0.57 11.26 2.98
CA VAL A 128 -1.96 11.48 3.47
C VAL A 128 -2.66 10.19 3.94
N GLY A 129 -1.97 9.05 3.93
CA GLY A 129 -2.51 7.74 4.29
C GLY A 129 -2.83 6.87 3.07
N THR A 130 -3.79 5.96 3.22
CA THR A 130 -4.18 4.98 2.17
C THR A 130 -5.59 5.24 1.62
N PRO A 131 -5.91 4.90 0.35
CA PRO A 131 -7.26 5.01 -0.18
C PRO A 131 -8.32 4.26 0.65
N ASN A 132 -9.37 4.97 1.07
CA ASN A 132 -10.48 4.39 1.85
C ASN A 132 -11.65 3.94 0.95
N GLY A 133 -11.38 2.95 0.10
CA GLY A 133 -12.39 2.28 -0.73
C GLY A 133 -13.24 3.27 -1.56
N LEU A 134 -14.56 3.09 -1.52
CA LEU A 134 -15.50 3.89 -2.32
C LEU A 134 -15.41 5.40 -2.04
N ALA A 135 -15.07 5.80 -0.81
CA ALA A 135 -14.94 7.22 -0.46
C ALA A 135 -13.81 7.89 -1.25
N PHE A 136 -12.71 7.18 -1.51
CA PHE A 136 -11.63 7.66 -2.36
C PHE A 136 -12.09 7.86 -3.80
N LEU A 137 -12.74 6.84 -4.39
CA LEU A 137 -13.21 6.88 -5.78
C LEU A 137 -14.23 8.01 -6.02
N LEU A 138 -15.22 8.12 -5.14
CA LEU A 138 -16.23 9.17 -5.23
C LEU A 138 -15.63 10.55 -4.96
N GLY A 139 -14.70 10.65 -4.03
CA GLY A 139 -13.95 11.88 -3.76
C GLY A 139 -13.27 12.42 -5.02
N LEU A 140 -12.47 11.58 -5.69
CA LEU A 140 -11.79 11.97 -6.94
C LEU A 140 -12.79 12.45 -8.01
N ARG A 141 -13.89 11.71 -8.21
CA ARG A 141 -14.92 12.06 -9.21
C ARG A 141 -15.63 13.38 -8.93
N LEU A 142 -15.85 13.71 -7.66
CA LEU A 142 -16.54 14.93 -7.25
C LEU A 142 -15.61 16.14 -7.29
N THR A 143 -14.34 15.96 -6.92
CA THR A 143 -13.35 17.04 -6.83
C THR A 143 -12.75 17.43 -8.17
N ALA A 144 -12.75 16.52 -9.16
CA ALA A 144 -12.21 16.75 -10.49
C ALA A 144 -13.18 17.44 -11.48
N ARG A 145 -14.37 17.86 -11.02
CA ARG A 145 -15.35 18.59 -11.84
C ARG A 145 -15.03 20.08 -11.93
#